data_AF-A0A1V5BK54-F1
#
_entry.id   AF-A0A1V5BK54-F1
#
_cell.length_a   1.000
_cell.length_b   1.000
_cell.length_c   1.000
_cell.angle_alpha   90.00
_cell.angle_beta   90.00
_cell.angle_gamma   90.00
#
_symmetry.space_group_name_H-M   'P 1'
#
loop_
_entity.id
_entity.type
_entity.pdbx_description
1 polymer ?
#
loop_
_entity_poly.entity_id
_entity_poly.type
_entity_poly.pdbx_seq_one_letter_code
_entity_poly.pdbx_strand_id
1 'polypeptide(L)'
;MCFEKNEGIELCEVRLVGASKSDLKKIEDHMKEVSTYVLRKEEYFYLISSKAARFVEEKASEVCGVFVGPARIYPDPELNE
;
A
#
# COMPACT_ATOMS: atom_id res chain seq x y z
N MET A 1 24.45 7.38 17.96
CA MET A 1 23.12 7.69 17.38
C MET A 1 22.26 6.48 17.65
N CYS A 2 21.11 6.67 18.32
CA CYS A 2 20.16 5.58 18.55
C CYS A 2 19.67 5.07 17.20
N PHE A 3 19.82 3.77 16.96
CA PHE A 3 19.00 3.11 15.95
C PHE A 3 17.62 2.99 16.57
N GLU A 4 16.71 3.86 16.16
CA GLU A 4 15.29 3.69 16.43
C GLU A 4 14.91 2.27 15.98
N LYS A 5 14.18 1.55 16.84
CA LYS A 5 13.61 0.24 16.50
C LYS A 5 13.03 0.34 15.09
N ASN A 6 13.52 -0.47 14.15
CA ASN A 6 12.79 -0.68 12.90
C ASN A 6 11.43 -1.25 13.32
N GLU A 7 10.41 -0.38 13.31
CA GLU A 7 9.00 -0.76 13.44
C GLU A 7 8.80 -1.83 12.37
N GLY A 8 8.43 -3.05 12.79
CA GLY A 8 8.50 -4.27 11.97
C GLY A 8 8.09 -4.03 10.53
N ILE A 9 8.91 -4.48 9.59
CA ILE A 9 8.66 -4.24 8.18
C ILE A 9 7.49 -5.13 7.74
N GLU A 10 6.31 -4.54 7.56
CA GLU A 10 5.07 -5.25 7.19
C GLU A 10 4.79 -5.09 5.70
N LEU A 11 4.83 -6.19 4.94
CA LEU A 11 4.44 -6.18 3.54
C LEU A 11 2.92 -6.21 3.43
N CYS A 12 2.35 -5.18 2.84
CA CYS A 12 0.91 -5.02 2.69
C CYS A 12 0.51 -5.12 1.22
N GLU A 13 -0.36 -6.06 0.90
CA GLU A 13 -0.96 -6.22 -0.43
C GLU A 13 -2.38 -5.63 -0.43
N VAL A 14 -2.62 -4.66 -1.30
CA VAL A 14 -3.93 -4.06 -1.52
C VAL A 14 -4.39 -4.38 -2.94
N ARG A 15 -5.61 -4.91 -3.07
CA ARG A 15 -6.21 -5.22 -4.38
C ARG A 15 -7.29 -4.20 -4.72
N LEU A 16 -7.14 -3.53 -5.85
CA LEU A 16 -8.08 -2.54 -6.37
C LEU A 16 -8.87 -3.13 -7.53
N VAL A 17 -10.07 -3.64 -7.24
CA VAL A 17 -10.92 -4.30 -8.24
C VAL A 17 -11.80 -3.28 -8.94
N GLY A 18 -11.78 -3.29 -10.27
CA GLY A 18 -12.63 -2.39 -11.06
C GLY A 18 -12.11 -0.95 -11.16
N ALA A 19 -10.87 -0.71 -10.73
CA ALA A 19 -10.20 0.56 -10.92
C ALA A 19 -9.65 0.67 -12.35
N SER A 20 -9.87 1.82 -13.01
CA SER A 20 -9.30 2.05 -14.33
C SER A 20 -7.78 2.28 -14.24
N LYS A 21 -7.05 2.12 -15.33
CA LYS A 21 -5.60 2.44 -15.37
C LYS A 21 -5.28 3.85 -14.89
N SER A 22 -6.17 4.82 -15.15
CA SER A 22 -6.05 6.19 -14.66
C SER A 22 -6.22 6.30 -13.15
N ASP A 23 -7.15 5.56 -12.58
CA ASP A 23 -7.41 5.50 -11.13
C ASP A 23 -6.25 4.84 -10.39
N LEU A 24 -5.79 3.70 -10.90
CA LEU A 24 -4.60 3.00 -10.40
C LEU A 24 -3.37 3.93 -10.41
N LYS A 25 -3.22 4.77 -11.46
CA LYS A 25 -2.11 5.72 -11.54
C LYS A 25 -2.23 6.87 -10.54
N LYS A 26 -3.43 7.41 -10.31
CA LYS A 26 -3.67 8.45 -9.28
C LYS A 26 -3.36 7.93 -7.89
N ILE A 27 -3.83 6.72 -7.60
CA ILE A 27 -3.61 6.05 -6.32
C ILE A 27 -2.11 5.76 -6.14
N GLU A 28 -1.40 5.27 -7.17
CA GLU A 28 0.04 5.07 -7.14
C GLU A 28 0.82 6.36 -6.84
N ASP A 29 0.40 7.48 -7.43
CA ASP A 29 1.04 8.79 -7.22
C ASP A 29 0.89 9.24 -5.76
N HIS A 30 -0.33 9.17 -5.22
CA HIS A 30 -0.60 9.43 -3.79
C HIS A 30 0.16 8.48 -2.87
N MET A 31 0.27 7.20 -3.24
CA MET A 31 1.03 6.22 -2.46
C MET A 31 2.51 6.60 -2.38
N LYS A 32 3.10 7.09 -3.48
CA LYS A 32 4.50 7.52 -3.51
C LYS A 32 4.74 8.76 -2.64
N GLU A 33 3.72 9.59 -2.40
CA GLU A 33 3.81 10.71 -1.46
C GLU A 33 3.88 10.24 0.00
N VAL A 34 3.20 9.15 0.34
CA VAL A 34 3.11 8.64 1.73
C VAL A 34 4.04 7.46 2.03
N SER A 35 4.53 6.77 1.01
CA SER A 35 5.38 5.59 1.14
C SER A 35 6.50 5.62 0.11
N THR A 36 7.73 5.40 0.58
CA THR A 36 8.93 5.38 -0.25
C THR A 36 9.02 4.11 -1.11
N TYR A 37 8.27 3.07 -0.76
CA TYR A 37 8.27 1.79 -1.48
C TYR A 37 6.85 1.39 -1.88
N VAL A 38 6.58 1.55 -3.17
CA VAL A 38 5.31 1.20 -3.80
C VAL A 38 5.60 0.35 -5.02
N LEU A 39 5.19 -0.91 -4.97
CA LEU A 39 5.27 -1.82 -6.11
C LEU A 39 3.87 -2.11 -6.62
N ARG A 40 3.59 -1.71 -7.87
CA ARG A 40 2.32 -2.03 -8.54
C ARG A 40 2.50 -3.22 -9.48
N LYS A 41 1.62 -4.21 -9.34
CA LYS A 41 1.49 -5.34 -10.28
C LYS A 41 0.02 -5.47 -10.68
N GLU A 42 -0.31 -5.00 -11.87
CA GLU A 42 -1.69 -5.03 -12.40
C GLU A 42 -2.68 -4.28 -11.48
N GLU A 43 -3.60 -4.99 -10.83
CA GLU A 43 -4.58 -4.47 -9.87
C GLU A 43 -4.08 -4.52 -8.41
N TYR A 44 -2.87 -5.03 -8.19
CA TYR A 44 -2.27 -5.23 -6.87
C TYR A 44 -1.23 -4.15 -6.57
N PHE A 45 -1.25 -3.66 -5.34
CA PHE A 45 -0.26 -2.75 -4.78
C PHE A 45 0.38 -3.37 -3.57
N TYR A 46 1.71 -3.39 -3.57
CA TYR A 46 2.53 -3.88 -2.49
C TYR A 46 3.22 -2.68 -1.83
N LEU A 47 3.01 -2.55 -0.53
CA LEU A 47 3.45 -1.43 0.29
C LEU A 47 4.19 -1.97 1.51
N ILE A 48 5.22 -1.28 1.95
CA ILE A 48 5.99 -1.67 3.13
C ILE A 48 5.55 -0.80 4.33
N SER A 49 4.26 -0.82 4.64
CA SER A 49 3.68 -0.17 5.83
C SER A 49 2.19 -0.44 5.91
N SER A 50 1.72 -0.95 7.05
CA SER A 50 0.28 -1.07 7.33
C SER A 50 -0.44 0.28 7.36
N LYS A 51 0.25 1.36 7.76
CA LYS A 51 -0.27 2.73 7.71
C LYS A 51 -0.52 3.16 6.26
N ALA A 52 0.42 2.90 5.36
CA ALA A 52 0.25 3.20 3.94
C ALA A 52 -0.88 2.37 3.32
N ALA A 53 -0.99 1.08 3.67
CA ALA A 53 -2.05 0.22 3.17
C ALA A 53 -3.45 0.67 3.61
N ARG A 54 -3.62 1.05 4.89
CA ARG A 54 -4.87 1.63 5.38
C ARG A 54 -5.21 2.95 4.71
N PHE A 55 -4.21 3.82 4.54
CA PHE A 55 -4.38 5.08 3.83
C PHE A 55 -4.90 4.87 2.41
N VAL A 56 -4.39 3.84 1.71
CA VAL A 56 -4.85 3.48 0.38
C VAL A 56 -6.27 2.95 0.41
N GLU A 57 -6.62 2.10 1.36
CA GLU A 57 -7.97 1.57 1.50
C GLU A 57 -9.00 2.70 1.61
N GLU A 58 -8.69 3.72 2.43
CA GLU A 58 -9.53 4.90 2.61
C GLU A 58 -9.51 5.82 1.37
N LYS A 59 -8.32 6.11 0.82
CA LYS A 59 -8.18 7.05 -0.29
C LYS A 59 -8.64 6.50 -1.62
N ALA A 60 -8.44 5.24 -1.91
CA ALA A 60 -8.89 4.67 -3.17
C ALA A 60 -10.43 4.59 -3.21
N SER A 61 -11.07 4.31 -2.07
CA SER A 61 -12.52 4.45 -1.93
C SER A 61 -12.99 5.89 -2.17
N GLU A 62 -12.33 6.88 -1.54
CA GLU A 62 -12.71 8.30 -1.64
C GLU A 62 -12.46 8.92 -3.02
N VAL A 63 -11.28 8.68 -3.60
CA VAL A 63 -10.83 9.34 -4.83
C VAL A 63 -11.40 8.69 -6.08
N CYS A 64 -11.51 7.36 -6.07
CA CYS A 64 -11.85 6.60 -7.26
C CYS A 64 -13.24 5.94 -7.17
N GLY A 65 -13.88 5.94 -6.01
CA GLY A 65 -15.16 5.25 -5.82
C GLY A 65 -15.07 3.74 -6.06
N VAL A 66 -13.85 3.18 -6.00
CA VAL A 66 -13.57 1.78 -6.31
C VAL A 66 -13.61 0.96 -5.04
N PHE A 67 -14.09 -0.28 -5.16
CA PHE A 67 -14.07 -1.20 -4.05
C PHE A 67 -12.65 -1.71 -3.84
N VAL A 68 -12.04 -1.30 -2.73
CA VAL A 68 -10.75 -1.80 -2.29
C VAL A 68 -11.00 -3.04 -1.45
N GLY A 69 -10.40 -4.17 -1.84
CA GLY A 69 -10.40 -5.35 -0.98
C GLY A 69 -9.60 -5.07 0.30
N PRO A 70 -9.90 -5.75 1.42
CA PRO A 70 -9.16 -5.55 2.66
C PRO A 70 -7.66 -5.78 2.42
N ALA A 71 -6.84 -4.85 2.87
CA ALA A 71 -5.39 -4.96 2.77
C ALA A 71 -4.90 -6.22 3.49
N ARG A 72 -4.17 -7.08 2.77
CA ARG A 72 -3.52 -8.25 3.37
C ARG A 72 -2.17 -7.84 3.90
N ILE A 73 -2.02 -7.89 5.22
CA ILE A 73 -0.77 -7.58 5.90
C ILE A 73 -0.03 -8.89 6.14
N TYR A 74 1.10 -9.02 5.46
CA TYR A 74 2.05 -10.10 5.65
C TYR A 74 3.14 -9.60 6.62
N PRO A 75 3.25 -10.20 7.82
CA PRO A 75 4.43 -10.00 8.63
C PRO A 75 5.58 -10.68 7.88
N ASP A 76 6.50 -9.90 7.32
CA ASP A 76 7.54 -10.42 6.46
C ASP A 76 8.75 -10.86 7.31
N PRO A 77 9.05 -12.16 7.44
CA PRO A 77 10.18 -12.63 8.23
C PRO A 77 11.54 -12.42 7.52
N GLU A 78 11.56 -12.17 6.21
CA GLU A 78 12.79 -11.93 5.43
C GLU A 78 13.20 -10.45 5.44
N LEU A 79 12.25 -9.52 5.56
CA LEU A 79 12.53 -8.09 5.73
C LEU A 79 12.83 -7.69 7.19
N ASN A 80 12.64 -8.60 8.16
CA ASN A 80 12.88 -8.37 9.58
C ASN A 80 14.24 -8.94 10.02
N GLU A 81 15.33 -8.42 9.43
CA GLU A 81 16.72 -8.63 9.87
C GLU A 81 17.31 -7.40 10.58
#